data_AF-K0Q4Z4-F1
#
_entry.id   AF-K0Q4Z4-F1
#
_cell.length_a   1.000
_cell.length_b   1.000
_cell.length_c   1.000
_cell.angle_alpha   90.00
_cell.angle_beta   90.00
_cell.angle_gamma   90.00
#
_symmetry.space_group_name_H-M   'P 1'
#
loop_
_entity.id
_entity.type
_entity.pdbx_description
1 polymer ?
#
loop_
_entity_poly.entity_id
_entity_poly.type
_entity_poly.pdbx_seq_one_letter_code
_entity_poly.pdbx_strand_id
1 'polypeptide(L)'
;MHPPHNQLSSFYINQTLIFHHTFTMADNYPTYTRPSFDSICLTGLPKNELCEGLKGAVKKYRAYLKQVMKAQVKWLAEARIHEQAAGLPPRDFGALETLPCMTATPMFGYRETIELNRIPADPALLYAYLPTEFVQPCVENRNLEAVPTKYFPGVVLAFELSPYDPWITPKSVVSKYQQQGCNTVWREDVQSFLAIFPTDRFTAEGDGTWTRCITRGHFDIVAHGEMSWPGPSTSNTDWPTATGWE
;
A
#
# COMPACT_ATOMS: atom_id res chain seq x y z
N MET A 1 21.70 -31.57 37.68
CA MET A 1 21.03 -32.76 37.09
C MET A 1 19.71 -32.31 36.49
N HIS A 2 19.49 -32.63 35.21
CA HIS A 2 18.28 -32.38 34.42
C HIS A 2 17.22 -33.52 34.64
N PRO A 3 16.01 -33.49 34.03
CA PRO A 3 14.69 -33.71 34.65
C PRO A 3 14.07 -35.10 34.36
N PRO A 4 12.74 -35.27 34.57
CA PRO A 4 11.85 -35.62 33.43
C PRO A 4 10.54 -34.79 33.45
N HIS A 5 9.97 -34.25 32.35
CA HIS A 5 9.41 -34.78 31.09
C HIS A 5 8.06 -35.54 31.15
N ASN A 6 7.05 -34.88 30.56
CA ASN A 6 5.89 -35.36 29.76
C ASN A 6 4.77 -36.22 30.38
N GLN A 7 3.51 -35.80 30.19
CA GLN A 7 2.50 -36.33 29.23
C GLN A 7 1.24 -35.43 29.29
N LEU A 8 0.90 -34.64 28.25
CA LEU A 8 0.08 -34.88 27.04
C LEU A 8 -1.45 -34.95 27.22
N SER A 9 -2.13 -34.30 26.25
CA SER A 9 -3.56 -34.26 25.90
C SER A 9 -4.42 -33.27 26.71
N SER A 10 -5.12 -32.32 26.10
CA SER A 10 -6.03 -32.48 24.97
C SER A 10 -6.08 -31.23 24.06
N PHE A 11 -6.10 -31.49 22.75
CA PHE A 11 -6.46 -30.53 21.73
C PHE A 11 -7.96 -30.25 21.81
N TYR A 12 -8.35 -28.99 22.01
CA TYR A 12 -9.68 -28.52 21.60
C TYR A 12 -9.53 -27.72 20.31
N ILE A 13 -10.03 -28.33 19.24
CA ILE A 13 -10.15 -27.78 17.90
C ILE A 13 -11.49 -27.03 17.82
N ASN A 14 -11.40 -25.83 17.22
CA ASN A 14 -12.43 -25.06 16.54
C ASN A 14 -13.73 -24.73 17.28
N GLN A 15 -13.88 -23.43 17.52
CA GLN A 15 -14.94 -22.65 16.89
C GLN A 15 -14.45 -21.20 16.75
N THR A 16 -13.72 -20.93 15.66
CA THR A 16 -13.56 -19.55 15.19
C THR A 16 -14.92 -19.13 14.65
N LEU A 17 -15.73 -18.51 15.51
CA LEU A 17 -16.86 -17.71 15.06
C LEU A 17 -16.32 -16.67 14.09
N ILE A 18 -16.52 -16.90 12.80
CA ILE A 18 -16.41 -15.85 11.79
C ILE A 18 -17.62 -14.95 12.04
N PHE A 19 -17.46 -14.01 12.96
CA PHE A 19 -18.31 -12.85 12.99
C PHE A 19 -18.01 -12.08 11.70
N HIS A 20 -18.95 -12.14 10.75
CA HIS A 20 -19.13 -11.02 9.82
C HIS A 20 -19.58 -9.81 10.65
N HIS A 21 -18.64 -9.20 11.37
CA HIS A 21 -18.82 -7.87 11.90
C HIS A 21 -18.81 -6.93 10.69
N THR A 22 -19.98 -6.73 10.08
CA THR A 22 -20.33 -5.35 9.73
C THR A 22 -20.20 -4.57 11.03
N PHE A 23 -19.06 -3.90 11.21
CA PHE A 23 -18.82 -2.99 12.33
C PHE A 23 -19.93 -1.94 12.27
N THR A 24 -20.99 -2.17 13.04
CA THR A 24 -22.01 -1.18 13.33
C THR A 24 -21.30 -0.02 13.99
N MET A 25 -21.41 1.14 13.34
CA MET A 25 -20.83 2.41 13.75
C MET A 25 -21.18 2.65 15.22
N ALA A 26 -20.20 2.66 16.12
CA ALA A 26 -20.42 2.68 17.57
C ALA A 26 -21.06 4.00 18.11
N ASP A 27 -21.34 4.97 17.24
CA ASP A 27 -21.82 6.31 17.60
C ASP A 27 -23.24 6.63 17.07
N ASN A 28 -24.05 5.62 16.68
CA ASN A 28 -25.43 5.77 16.16
C ASN A 28 -25.60 6.66 14.91
N TYR A 29 -24.52 7.09 14.25
CA TYR A 29 -24.60 7.80 12.96
C TYR A 29 -25.04 6.87 11.82
N PRO A 30 -25.62 7.43 10.74
CA PRO A 30 -25.81 6.69 9.49
C PRO A 30 -24.52 6.00 9.04
N THR A 31 -24.62 4.82 8.44
CA THR A 31 -23.43 4.12 7.92
C THR A 31 -22.83 4.89 6.75
N TYR A 32 -21.55 5.28 6.88
CA TYR A 32 -20.81 5.82 5.74
C TYR A 32 -20.39 4.67 4.81
N THR A 33 -20.86 4.72 3.55
CA THR A 33 -20.44 3.78 2.51
C THR A 33 -19.48 4.49 1.57
N ARG A 34 -18.17 4.31 1.80
CA ARG A 34 -17.13 4.85 0.92
C ARG A 34 -17.20 4.16 -0.46
N PRO A 35 -17.20 4.91 -1.58
CA PRO A 35 -17.02 4.32 -2.90
C PRO A 35 -15.76 3.46 -2.96
N SER A 36 -15.72 2.43 -3.79
CA SER A 36 -14.53 1.59 -3.95
C SER A 36 -13.70 2.00 -5.17
N PHE A 37 -12.38 1.91 -5.06
CA PHE A 37 -11.46 2.02 -6.19
C PHE A 37 -10.87 0.66 -6.52
N ASP A 38 -10.90 0.31 -7.81
CA ASP A 38 -10.25 -0.90 -8.31
C ASP A 38 -8.88 -0.52 -8.86
N SER A 39 -7.84 -1.20 -8.33
CA SER A 39 -6.47 -0.92 -8.72
C SER A 39 -6.26 -1.17 -10.20
N ILE A 40 -5.42 -0.35 -10.84
CA ILE A 40 -5.06 -0.53 -12.24
C ILE A 40 -3.90 -1.53 -12.35
N CYS A 41 -4.18 -2.69 -12.95
CA CYS A 41 -3.14 -3.66 -13.29
C CYS A 41 -2.33 -3.18 -14.51
N LEU A 42 -1.02 -3.07 -14.32
CA LEU A 42 -0.02 -2.69 -15.32
C LEU A 42 0.95 -3.85 -15.63
N THR A 43 0.68 -5.05 -15.11
CA THR A 43 1.47 -6.26 -15.40
C THR A 43 1.52 -6.52 -16.90
N GLY A 44 2.71 -6.90 -17.38
CA GLY A 44 2.96 -7.16 -18.80
C GLY A 44 3.15 -5.92 -19.67
N LEU A 45 2.97 -4.70 -19.14
CA LEU A 45 3.32 -3.50 -19.89
C LEU A 45 4.84 -3.37 -20.00
N PRO A 46 5.37 -3.02 -21.19
CA PRO A 46 6.79 -2.79 -21.35
C PRO A 46 7.21 -1.52 -20.58
N LYS A 47 8.48 -1.46 -20.16
CA LYS A 47 9.00 -0.40 -19.28
C LYS A 47 8.78 1.01 -19.84
N ASN A 48 8.87 1.18 -21.15
CA ASN A 48 8.63 2.45 -21.85
C ASN A 48 7.14 2.89 -21.86
N GLU A 49 6.19 1.99 -21.62
CA GLU A 49 4.76 2.28 -21.54
C GLU A 49 4.26 2.43 -20.09
N LEU A 50 5.01 1.93 -19.10
CA LEU A 50 4.65 2.03 -17.68
C LEU A 50 4.39 3.47 -17.22
N CYS A 51 5.16 4.43 -17.73
CA CYS A 51 4.98 5.85 -17.40
C CYS A 51 3.57 6.33 -17.78
N GLU A 52 3.16 6.11 -19.04
CA GLU A 52 1.82 6.50 -19.51
C GLU A 52 0.70 5.70 -18.83
N GLY A 53 0.94 4.42 -18.52
CA GLY A 53 0.04 3.59 -17.72
C GLY A 53 -0.21 4.18 -16.33
N LEU A 54 0.85 4.60 -15.63
CA LEU A 54 0.76 5.24 -14.32
C LEU A 54 0.08 6.61 -14.39
N LYS A 55 0.38 7.44 -15.39
CA LYS A 55 -0.35 8.71 -15.62
C LYS A 55 -1.85 8.46 -15.81
N GLY A 56 -2.21 7.43 -16.58
CA GLY A 56 -3.58 6.99 -16.76
C GLY A 56 -4.24 6.57 -15.44
N ALA A 57 -3.54 5.79 -14.61
CA ALA A 57 -4.01 5.37 -13.30
C ALA A 57 -4.21 6.56 -12.34
N VAL A 58 -3.25 7.50 -12.29
CA VAL A 58 -3.36 8.75 -11.52
C VAL A 58 -4.57 9.57 -11.95
N LYS A 59 -4.81 9.73 -13.25
CA LYS A 59 -5.96 10.46 -13.78
C LYS A 59 -7.28 9.82 -13.35
N LYS A 60 -7.40 8.50 -13.47
CA LYS A 60 -8.58 7.74 -13.03
C LYS A 60 -8.81 7.88 -11.52
N TYR A 61 -7.74 7.74 -10.73
CA TYR A 61 -7.82 7.85 -9.28
C TYR A 61 -8.21 9.25 -8.82
N ARG A 62 -7.65 10.31 -9.41
CA ARG A 62 -8.05 11.70 -9.14
C ARG A 62 -9.52 11.96 -9.45
N ALA A 63 -10.06 11.36 -10.52
CA ALA A 63 -11.49 11.45 -10.83
C ALA A 63 -12.34 10.71 -9.79
N TYR A 64 -11.88 9.55 -9.33
CA TYR A 64 -12.50 8.77 -8.27
C TYR A 64 -12.52 9.52 -6.91
N LEU A 65 -11.44 10.22 -6.54
CA LEU A 65 -11.41 11.00 -5.29
C LEU A 65 -12.50 12.10 -5.24
N LYS A 66 -12.91 12.64 -6.40
CA LYS A 66 -14.07 13.57 -6.46
C LYS A 66 -15.39 12.86 -6.10
N GLN A 67 -15.54 11.59 -6.46
CA GLN A 67 -16.70 10.78 -6.09
C GLN A 67 -16.70 10.48 -4.59
N VAL A 68 -15.53 10.15 -4.03
CA VAL A 68 -15.34 9.97 -2.59
C VAL A 68 -15.76 11.23 -1.83
N MET A 69 -15.28 12.41 -2.25
CA MET A 69 -15.70 13.68 -1.64
C MET A 69 -17.20 13.93 -1.73
N LYS A 70 -17.82 13.63 -2.89
CA LYS A 70 -19.27 13.77 -3.04
C LYS A 70 -20.04 12.86 -2.08
N ALA A 71 -19.59 11.62 -1.90
CA ALA A 71 -20.18 10.68 -0.94
C ALA A 71 -19.98 11.14 0.51
N GLN A 72 -18.80 11.65 0.86
CA GLN A 72 -18.52 12.22 2.19
C GLN A 72 -19.43 13.40 2.51
N VAL A 73 -19.55 14.37 1.60
CA VAL A 73 -20.40 15.55 1.80
C VAL A 73 -21.86 15.15 2.01
N LYS A 74 -22.36 14.18 1.23
CA LYS A 74 -23.72 13.65 1.41
C LYS A 74 -23.88 13.02 2.80
N TRP A 75 -22.96 12.15 3.19
CA TRP A 75 -23.01 11.50 4.49
C TRP A 75 -22.90 12.50 5.66
N LEU A 76 -22.05 13.52 5.54
CA LEU A 76 -21.94 14.59 6.53
C LEU A 76 -23.26 15.33 6.69
N ALA A 77 -23.96 15.66 5.60
CA ALA A 77 -25.28 16.28 5.68
C ALA A 77 -26.30 15.39 6.42
N GLU A 78 -26.30 14.08 6.15
CA GLU A 78 -27.16 13.11 6.86
C GLU A 78 -26.80 13.01 8.35
N ALA A 79 -25.50 13.00 8.68
CA ALA A 79 -25.01 13.02 10.05
C ALA A 79 -25.45 14.29 10.81
N ARG A 80 -25.40 15.47 10.17
CA ARG A 80 -25.88 16.74 10.75
C ARG A 80 -27.39 16.73 11.00
N ILE A 81 -28.18 16.19 10.07
CA ILE A 81 -29.63 16.03 10.26
C ILE A 81 -29.92 15.11 11.44
N HIS A 82 -29.17 14.01 11.58
CA HIS A 82 -29.29 13.10 12.70
C HIS A 82 -28.95 13.78 14.04
N GLU A 83 -27.85 14.56 14.11
CA GLU A 83 -27.50 15.34 15.30
C GLU A 83 -28.63 16.29 15.72
N GLN A 84 -29.19 17.04 14.76
CA GLN A 84 -30.29 17.96 15.01
C GLN A 84 -31.55 17.25 15.51
N ALA A 85 -31.92 16.13 14.87
CA ALA A 85 -33.10 15.35 15.25
C ALA A 85 -32.95 14.71 16.64
N ALA A 86 -31.73 14.32 17.02
CA ALA A 86 -31.41 13.73 18.32
C ALA A 86 -31.09 14.77 19.40
N GLY A 87 -31.10 16.07 19.09
CA GLY A 87 -30.71 17.15 20.02
C GLY A 87 -29.25 17.07 20.46
N LEU A 88 -28.39 16.46 19.65
CA LEU A 88 -26.96 16.32 19.93
C LEU A 88 -26.21 17.60 19.56
N PRO A 89 -25.15 17.96 20.30
CA PRO A 89 -24.28 19.06 19.88
C PRO A 89 -23.59 18.71 18.55
N PRO A 90 -23.38 19.69 17.65
CA PRO A 90 -22.67 19.45 16.40
C PRO A 90 -21.25 18.95 16.66
N ARG A 91 -20.91 17.77 16.14
CA ARG A 91 -19.56 17.19 16.27
C ARG A 91 -18.60 17.80 15.27
N ASP A 92 -17.35 18.03 15.63
CA ASP A 92 -16.31 18.33 14.65
C ASP A 92 -15.86 17.04 13.93
N PHE A 93 -16.09 16.96 12.61
CA PHE A 93 -15.61 15.84 11.79
C PHE A 93 -14.18 16.09 11.22
N GLY A 94 -13.58 17.25 11.48
CA GLY A 94 -12.21 17.58 11.15
C GLY A 94 -11.91 17.45 9.65
N ALA A 95 -10.77 16.83 9.32
CA ALA A 95 -10.33 16.62 7.94
C ALA A 95 -11.33 15.87 7.05
N LEU A 96 -12.28 15.12 7.62
CA LEU A 96 -13.32 14.42 6.85
C LEU A 96 -14.24 15.40 6.10
N GLU A 97 -14.35 16.65 6.56
CA GLU A 97 -15.18 17.68 5.94
C GLU A 97 -14.56 18.29 4.69
N THR A 98 -13.22 18.25 4.58
CA THR A 98 -12.47 19.03 3.59
C THR A 98 -11.56 18.18 2.71
N LEU A 99 -11.19 16.97 3.15
CA LEU A 99 -10.27 16.08 2.47
C LEU A 99 -10.87 14.70 2.18
N PRO A 100 -10.53 14.08 1.04
CA PRO A 100 -10.91 12.71 0.74
C PRO A 100 -10.36 11.76 1.81
N CYS A 101 -11.24 10.98 2.43
CA CYS A 101 -10.86 9.99 3.42
C CYS A 101 -10.69 8.62 2.78
N MET A 102 -9.60 7.96 3.14
CA MET A 102 -9.17 6.65 2.63
C MET A 102 -9.67 5.49 3.47
N THR A 103 -9.95 5.74 4.76
CA THR A 103 -10.44 4.71 5.64
C THR A 103 -11.90 4.40 5.32
N ALA A 104 -12.21 3.10 5.24
CA ALA A 104 -13.58 2.65 5.00
C ALA A 104 -14.53 3.12 6.12
N THR A 105 -14.04 3.22 7.36
CA THR A 105 -14.81 3.58 8.56
C THR A 105 -14.10 4.68 9.38
N PRO A 106 -14.35 5.98 9.09
CA PRO A 106 -13.58 7.10 9.65
C PRO A 106 -13.94 7.48 11.11
N MET A 107 -14.87 6.78 11.76
CA MET A 107 -15.42 7.20 13.06
C MET A 107 -14.65 6.71 14.29
N PHE A 108 -13.81 5.68 14.16
CA PHE A 108 -13.04 5.09 15.28
C PHE A 108 -11.69 5.78 15.53
N GLY A 109 -11.61 7.09 15.30
CA GLY A 109 -10.38 7.88 15.46
C GLY A 109 -9.30 7.62 14.40
N TYR A 110 -9.43 6.56 13.60
CA TYR A 110 -8.55 6.28 12.48
C TYR A 110 -9.09 6.91 11.18
N ARG A 111 -8.53 8.06 10.84
CA ARG A 111 -8.81 8.81 9.61
C ARG A 111 -7.49 8.95 8.88
N GLU A 112 -7.42 8.37 7.69
CA GLU A 112 -6.32 8.57 6.76
C GLU A 112 -6.89 9.39 5.60
N THR A 113 -6.22 10.48 5.26
CA THR A 113 -6.70 11.46 4.28
C THR A 113 -5.67 11.75 3.21
N ILE A 114 -6.14 12.10 2.02
CA ILE A 114 -5.28 12.52 0.92
C ILE A 114 -5.34 14.04 0.77
N GLU A 115 -4.21 14.69 0.98
CA GLU A 115 -4.02 16.11 0.68
C GLU A 115 -3.63 16.29 -0.79
N LEU A 116 -4.63 16.42 -1.68
CA LEU A 116 -4.39 16.53 -3.12
C LEU A 116 -3.45 17.69 -3.52
N ASN A 117 -3.45 18.78 -2.73
CA ASN A 117 -2.59 19.93 -2.97
C ASN A 117 -1.11 19.68 -2.62
N ARG A 118 -0.83 18.64 -1.81
CA ARG A 118 0.55 18.19 -1.50
C ARG A 118 1.15 17.26 -2.53
N ILE A 119 0.33 16.75 -3.45
CA ILE A 119 0.75 15.76 -4.44
C ILE A 119 1.26 16.52 -5.69
N PRO A 120 2.57 16.54 -5.98
CA PRO A 120 3.09 17.17 -7.18
C PRO A 120 2.45 16.63 -8.47
N ALA A 121 2.56 17.41 -9.55
CA ALA A 121 2.14 16.95 -10.86
C ALA A 121 3.18 15.97 -11.45
N ASP A 122 2.78 14.70 -11.43
CA ASP A 122 3.04 13.66 -12.45
C ASP A 122 4.34 12.81 -12.42
N PRO A 123 4.23 11.51 -12.08
CA PRO A 123 3.34 10.92 -11.09
C PRO A 123 4.00 10.99 -9.70
N ALA A 124 3.40 11.76 -8.81
CA ALA A 124 3.76 11.82 -7.40
C ALA A 124 3.16 10.61 -6.64
N LEU A 125 3.61 9.43 -7.03
CA LEU A 125 3.29 8.16 -6.39
C LEU A 125 4.50 7.69 -5.59
N LEU A 126 4.22 7.02 -4.48
CA LEU A 126 5.20 6.20 -3.78
C LEU A 126 5.06 4.76 -4.26
N TYR A 127 6.16 4.03 -4.22
CA TYR A 127 6.23 2.66 -4.72
C TYR A 127 6.72 1.72 -3.62
N ALA A 128 5.92 0.70 -3.31
CA ALA A 128 6.35 -0.42 -2.49
C ALA A 128 6.74 -1.58 -3.40
N TYR A 129 7.96 -2.09 -3.27
CA TYR A 129 8.48 -3.17 -4.11
C TYR A 129 8.45 -4.49 -3.36
N LEU A 130 7.77 -5.48 -3.92
CA LEU A 130 7.47 -6.73 -3.23
C LEU A 130 7.62 -7.92 -4.19
N PRO A 131 7.72 -9.14 -3.65
CA PRO A 131 7.54 -10.33 -4.45
C PRO A 131 6.15 -10.38 -5.07
N THR A 132 6.07 -10.97 -6.25
CA THR A 132 4.83 -11.01 -7.03
C THR A 132 3.69 -11.71 -6.27
N GLU A 133 3.99 -12.73 -5.46
CA GLU A 133 3.01 -13.47 -4.68
C GLU A 133 2.28 -12.63 -3.62
N PHE A 134 2.84 -11.49 -3.20
CA PHE A 134 2.21 -10.61 -2.21
C PHE A 134 1.39 -9.48 -2.83
N VAL A 135 1.62 -9.13 -4.09
CA VAL A 135 0.96 -7.99 -4.74
C VAL A 135 -0.54 -8.21 -4.87
N GLN A 136 -0.96 -9.35 -5.41
CA GLN A 136 -2.38 -9.63 -5.64
C GLN A 136 -3.19 -9.68 -4.34
N PRO A 137 -2.74 -10.40 -3.28
CA PRO A 137 -3.40 -10.32 -1.97
C PRO A 137 -3.52 -8.90 -1.41
N CYS A 138 -2.52 -8.05 -1.62
CA CYS A 138 -2.58 -6.66 -1.15
C CYS A 138 -3.63 -5.84 -1.90
N VAL A 139 -3.74 -6.04 -3.22
CA VAL A 139 -4.74 -5.37 -4.06
C VAL A 139 -6.16 -5.81 -3.71
N GLU A 140 -6.39 -7.12 -3.57
CA GLU A 140 -7.71 -7.69 -3.27
C GLU A 140 -8.21 -7.27 -1.88
N ASN A 141 -7.33 -7.34 -0.89
CA ASN A 141 -7.67 -6.98 0.49
C ASN A 141 -7.53 -5.48 0.79
N ARG A 142 -7.00 -4.70 -0.17
CA ARG A 142 -6.72 -3.25 -0.04
C ARG A 142 -5.95 -2.89 1.23
N ASN A 143 -5.00 -3.73 1.61
CA ASN A 143 -4.16 -3.53 2.78
C ASN A 143 -2.81 -4.23 2.55
N LEU A 144 -1.88 -4.07 3.50
CA LEU A 144 -0.55 -4.68 3.42
C LEU A 144 -0.31 -5.68 4.55
N GLU A 145 -1.38 -6.24 5.13
CA GLU A 145 -1.28 -7.16 6.26
C GLU A 145 -0.73 -8.53 5.85
N ALA A 146 -0.91 -8.91 4.58
CA ALA A 146 -0.36 -10.14 4.03
C ALA A 146 1.17 -10.06 3.80
N VAL A 147 1.77 -8.86 3.87
CA VAL A 147 3.19 -8.68 3.60
C VAL A 147 4.03 -9.07 4.82
N PRO A 148 5.00 -9.99 4.68
CA PRO A 148 5.86 -10.40 5.78
C PRO A 148 6.63 -9.23 6.41
N THR A 149 6.88 -9.34 7.72
CA THR A 149 7.61 -8.33 8.50
C THR A 149 9.04 -8.09 8.02
N LYS A 150 9.64 -9.02 7.26
CA LYS A 150 10.95 -8.81 6.63
C LYS A 150 10.98 -7.65 5.63
N TYR A 151 9.83 -7.31 5.02
CA TYR A 151 9.69 -6.14 4.16
C TYR A 151 9.15 -4.94 4.94
N PHE A 152 8.23 -5.18 5.87
CA PHE A 152 7.49 -4.18 6.63
C PHE A 152 7.53 -4.47 8.13
N PRO A 153 8.63 -4.10 8.84
CA PRO A 153 8.80 -4.42 10.26
C PRO A 153 7.93 -3.52 11.14
N GLY A 154 6.61 -3.71 11.07
CA GLY A 154 5.61 -2.88 11.77
C GLY A 154 5.21 -1.60 11.03
N VAL A 155 5.89 -1.27 9.91
CA VAL A 155 5.61 -0.08 9.09
C VAL A 155 5.62 -0.45 7.61
N VAL A 156 4.86 0.27 6.79
CA VAL A 156 4.95 0.16 5.34
C VAL A 156 6.12 1.00 4.86
N LEU A 157 7.00 0.42 4.05
CA LEU A 157 8.05 1.14 3.34
C LEU A 157 7.62 1.40 1.90
N ALA A 158 7.70 2.65 1.48
CA ALA A 158 7.47 3.05 0.10
C ALA A 158 8.52 4.08 -0.33
N PHE A 159 8.80 4.15 -1.62
CA PHE A 159 9.93 4.91 -2.13
C PHE A 159 9.54 5.80 -3.31
N GLU A 160 10.24 6.90 -3.48
CA GLU A 160 10.23 7.76 -4.66
C GLU A 160 11.12 7.19 -5.78
N LEU A 161 11.03 5.87 -5.99
CA LEU A 161 11.74 5.19 -7.06
C LEU A 161 10.71 4.77 -8.10
N SER A 162 10.70 5.45 -9.24
CA SER A 162 9.72 5.17 -10.29
C SER A 162 10.07 3.90 -11.07
N PRO A 163 9.12 2.98 -11.34
CA PRO A 163 9.40 1.69 -11.96
C PRO A 163 9.82 1.83 -13.44
N TYR A 164 9.49 2.94 -14.09
CA TYR A 164 9.89 3.26 -15.45
C TYR A 164 11.22 4.02 -15.53
N ASP A 165 11.83 4.41 -14.40
CA ASP A 165 13.12 5.10 -14.41
C ASP A 165 14.19 4.20 -15.03
N PRO A 166 14.91 4.63 -16.10
CA PRO A 166 15.97 3.82 -16.69
C PRO A 166 17.09 3.45 -15.70
N TRP A 167 17.30 4.24 -14.66
CA TRP A 167 18.38 4.07 -13.68
C TRP A 167 17.99 3.23 -12.46
N ILE A 168 16.70 2.89 -12.30
CA ILE A 168 16.28 2.02 -11.20
C ILE A 168 16.79 0.59 -11.42
N THR A 169 17.37 0.01 -10.37
CA THR A 169 17.89 -1.37 -10.38
C THR A 169 17.34 -2.14 -9.18
N PRO A 170 17.32 -3.49 -9.21
CA PRO A 170 17.00 -4.28 -8.02
C PRO A 170 17.91 -3.91 -6.85
N LYS A 171 19.20 -3.65 -7.12
CA LYS A 171 20.18 -3.28 -6.12
C LYS A 171 19.84 -1.95 -5.43
N SER A 172 19.38 -0.94 -6.16
CA SER A 172 19.01 0.35 -5.57
C SER A 172 17.78 0.22 -4.67
N VAL A 173 16.79 -0.59 -5.07
CA VAL A 173 15.60 -0.86 -4.25
C VAL A 173 15.98 -1.64 -2.98
N VAL A 174 16.73 -2.73 -3.12
CA VAL A 174 17.21 -3.53 -1.98
C VAL A 174 18.04 -2.70 -1.02
N SER A 175 18.92 -1.83 -1.53
CA SER A 175 19.72 -0.94 -0.69
C SER A 175 18.84 -0.05 0.20
N LYS A 176 17.68 0.43 -0.30
CA LYS A 176 16.74 1.21 0.51
C LYS A 176 16.11 0.37 1.62
N TYR A 177 15.66 -0.85 1.32
CA TYR A 177 15.15 -1.77 2.34
C TYR A 177 16.20 -2.03 3.43
N GLN A 178 17.44 -2.34 3.04
CA GLN A 178 18.53 -2.64 3.97
C GLN A 178 18.90 -1.43 4.84
N GLN A 179 18.90 -0.21 4.28
CA GLN A 179 19.07 1.03 5.05
C GLN A 179 18.00 1.23 6.13
N GLN A 180 16.80 0.68 5.92
CA GLN A 180 15.69 0.70 6.89
C GLN A 180 15.68 -0.54 7.80
N GLY A 181 16.80 -1.26 7.90
CA GLY A 181 16.94 -2.44 8.75
C GLY A 181 16.36 -3.74 8.18
N CYS A 182 15.83 -3.73 6.96
CA CYS A 182 15.28 -4.91 6.29
C CYS A 182 16.40 -5.70 5.59
N ASN A 183 17.35 -6.21 6.37
CA ASN A 183 18.61 -6.81 5.89
C ASN A 183 18.45 -8.12 5.09
N THR A 184 17.30 -8.75 5.18
CA THR A 184 17.00 -10.04 4.54
C THR A 184 16.18 -9.90 3.25
N VAL A 185 16.00 -8.67 2.76
CA VAL A 185 15.43 -8.41 1.44
C VAL A 185 16.53 -8.54 0.39
N TRP A 186 16.28 -9.38 -0.62
CA TRP A 186 17.22 -9.67 -1.70
C TRP A 186 16.70 -9.19 -3.05
N ARG A 187 17.56 -9.27 -4.09
CA ARG A 187 17.21 -8.77 -5.43
C ARG A 187 16.06 -9.56 -6.04
N GLU A 188 16.00 -10.83 -5.70
CA GLU A 188 15.00 -11.79 -6.13
C GLU A 188 13.63 -11.49 -5.51
N ASP A 189 13.60 -10.72 -4.41
CA ASP A 189 12.36 -10.35 -3.73
C ASP A 189 11.67 -9.12 -4.35
N VAL A 190 12.34 -8.31 -5.19
CA VAL A 190 11.79 -7.03 -5.68
C VAL A 190 11.25 -7.16 -7.11
N GLN A 191 10.30 -8.07 -7.30
CA GLN A 191 9.82 -8.46 -8.64
C GLN A 191 8.64 -7.64 -9.15
N SER A 192 7.87 -7.04 -8.24
CA SER A 192 6.67 -6.30 -8.55
C SER A 192 6.58 -5.02 -7.72
N PHE A 193 5.68 -4.12 -8.08
CA PHE A 193 5.44 -2.87 -7.37
C PHE A 193 3.96 -2.65 -7.08
N LEU A 194 3.69 -1.96 -5.97
CA LEU A 194 2.43 -1.30 -5.66
C LEU A 194 2.65 0.20 -5.73
N ALA A 195 1.82 0.91 -6.49
CA ALA A 195 1.87 2.35 -6.60
C ALA A 195 0.74 2.97 -5.77
N ILE A 196 1.11 3.88 -4.86
CA ILE A 196 0.22 4.42 -3.84
C ILE A 196 0.38 5.94 -3.76
N PHE A 197 -0.70 6.66 -3.42
CA PHE A 197 -0.57 8.08 -3.09
C PHE A 197 -0.08 8.24 -1.66
N PRO A 198 0.83 9.20 -1.39
CA PRO A 198 1.12 9.60 -0.02
C PRO A 198 -0.15 10.16 0.62
N THR A 199 -0.46 9.66 1.81
CA THR A 199 -1.53 10.15 2.68
C THR A 199 -0.91 10.94 3.83
N ASP A 200 -1.74 11.51 4.70
CA ASP A 200 -1.33 12.11 5.98
C ASP A 200 -0.66 11.11 6.96
N ARG A 201 -0.66 9.82 6.65
CA ARG A 201 0.01 8.76 7.42
C ARG A 201 1.38 8.40 6.91
N PHE A 202 1.79 8.93 5.77
CA PHE A 202 3.14 8.76 5.26
C PHE A 202 4.05 9.87 5.77
N THR A 203 5.17 9.48 6.38
CA THR A 203 6.24 10.39 6.82
C THR A 203 7.44 10.19 5.91
N ALA A 204 8.02 11.29 5.43
CA ALA A 204 9.28 11.24 4.69
C ALA A 204 10.44 11.02 5.66
N GLU A 205 11.24 9.98 5.42
CA GLU A 205 12.43 9.64 6.21
C GLU A 205 13.74 10.23 5.64
N GLY A 206 13.66 10.84 4.45
CA GLY A 206 14.81 11.30 3.68
C GLY A 206 15.19 10.36 2.55
N ASP A 207 16.01 10.87 1.63
CA ASP A 207 16.48 10.17 0.42
C ASP A 207 15.36 9.56 -0.45
N GLY A 208 14.15 10.12 -0.42
CA GLY A 208 12.99 9.58 -1.14
C GLY A 208 12.43 8.28 -0.53
N THR A 209 12.66 8.03 0.76
CA THR A 209 12.05 6.95 1.53
C THR A 209 10.90 7.48 2.37
N TRP A 210 9.81 6.72 2.42
CA TRP A 210 8.61 7.08 3.18
C TRP A 210 8.13 5.89 4.00
N THR A 211 7.67 6.19 5.22
CA THR A 211 7.09 5.19 6.12
C THR A 211 5.61 5.48 6.37
N ARG A 212 4.77 4.44 6.36
CA ARG A 212 3.43 4.49 6.96
C ARG A 212 3.49 3.74 8.28
N CYS A 213 3.12 4.41 9.37
CA CYS A 213 3.30 3.90 10.74
C CYS A 213 2.47 2.65 11.11
N ILE A 214 1.61 2.17 10.21
CA ILE A 214 0.88 0.90 10.36
C ILE A 214 0.77 0.18 9.01
N THR A 215 0.70 -1.14 9.02
CA THR A 215 0.41 -1.98 7.84
C THR A 215 -1.08 -2.31 7.71
N ARG A 216 -1.83 -2.10 8.79
CA ARG A 216 -3.26 -2.40 8.89
C ARG A 216 -4.14 -1.30 8.31
N GLY A 217 -5.40 -1.67 8.10
CA GLY A 217 -6.45 -0.76 7.65
C GLY A 217 -6.50 -0.63 6.14
N HIS A 218 -7.71 -0.48 5.62
CA HIS A 218 -7.92 -0.36 4.18
C HIS A 218 -7.42 0.98 3.64
N PHE A 219 -6.67 0.93 2.55
CA PHE A 219 -6.30 2.08 1.75
C PHE A 219 -6.22 1.69 0.27
N ASP A 220 -6.34 2.67 -0.62
CA ASP A 220 -6.39 2.38 -2.06
C ASP A 220 -4.99 2.22 -2.63
N ILE A 221 -4.78 1.13 -3.38
CA ILE A 221 -3.61 0.93 -4.24
C ILE A 221 -4.00 1.43 -5.64
N VAL A 222 -3.29 2.45 -6.14
CA VAL A 222 -3.63 3.15 -7.39
C VAL A 222 -3.39 2.25 -8.60
N ALA A 223 -2.23 1.59 -8.59
CA ALA A 223 -1.83 0.67 -9.63
C ALA A 223 -0.87 -0.37 -9.07
N HIS A 224 -0.70 -1.47 -9.80
CA HIS A 224 0.32 -2.46 -9.52
C HIS A 224 0.89 -3.01 -10.83
N GLY A 225 2.09 -3.56 -10.80
CA GLY A 225 2.70 -4.16 -11.99
C GLY A 225 3.97 -4.92 -11.67
N GLU A 226 4.54 -5.54 -12.70
CA GLU A 226 5.77 -6.30 -12.62
C GLU A 226 6.98 -5.48 -13.07
N MET A 227 8.13 -5.77 -12.48
CA MET A 227 9.39 -5.16 -12.85
C MET A 227 10.09 -5.97 -13.93
N SER A 228 10.30 -5.34 -15.09
CA SER A 228 11.19 -5.84 -16.13
C SER A 228 12.62 -5.40 -15.83
N TRP A 229 13.30 -6.13 -14.96
CA TRP A 229 14.71 -5.88 -14.70
C TRP A 229 15.54 -6.26 -15.93
N PRO A 230 16.48 -5.41 -16.38
CA PRO A 230 17.47 -5.87 -17.34
C PRO A 230 18.15 -7.10 -16.72
N GLY A 231 18.09 -8.23 -17.42
CA GLY A 231 18.74 -9.45 -16.99
C GLY A 231 20.23 -9.18 -16.69
N PRO A 232 20.89 -10.03 -15.89
CA PRO A 232 22.33 -9.94 -15.77
C PRO A 232 22.89 -9.90 -17.19
N SER A 233 23.62 -8.84 -17.52
CA SER A 233 24.35 -8.79 -18.78
C SER A 233 25.13 -10.08 -18.84
N THR A 234 24.74 -11.00 -19.74
CA THR A 234 25.64 -12.03 -20.19
C THR A 234 26.76 -11.26 -20.87
N SER A 235 27.74 -10.82 -20.09
CA SER A 235 29.04 -10.48 -20.64
C SER A 235 29.40 -11.72 -21.45
N ASN A 236 29.38 -11.59 -22.78
CA ASN A 236 29.99 -12.56 -23.66
C ASN A 236 31.38 -12.84 -23.08
N THR A 237 31.53 -13.99 -22.44
CA THR A 237 32.83 -14.57 -22.14
C THR A 237 33.35 -15.15 -23.45
N ASP A 238 33.51 -14.30 -24.46
CA ASP A 238 34.42 -14.52 -25.58
C ASP A 238 35.81 -14.15 -25.06
N TRP A 239 36.30 -14.91 -24.07
CA TRP A 239 37.72 -14.94 -23.77
C TRP A 239 38.38 -15.69 -24.91
N PRO A 240 39.30 -15.08 -25.69
CA PRO A 240 40.06 -15.83 -26.68
C PRO A 240 40.86 -16.90 -25.93
N THR A 241 40.61 -18.16 -26.28
CA THR A 241 41.43 -19.27 -25.81
C THR A 241 42.84 -19.05 -26.35
N ALA A 242 43.81 -18.83 -25.46
CA ALA A 242 45.21 -18.76 -25.84
C ALA A 242 45.67 -20.15 -26.30
N THR A 243 45.59 -20.39 -27.61
CA THR A 243 46.25 -21.52 -28.25
C THR A 243 47.63 -21.10 -28.72
N GLY A 244 48.67 -21.75 -28.19
CA GLY A 244 49.96 -21.86 -28.87
C GLY A 244 51.15 -21.20 -28.18
N TRP A 245 51.74 -21.94 -27.25
CA TRP A 245 53.20 -22.06 -27.13
C TRP A 245 53.51 -23.53 -26.86
N GLU A 246 53.67 -24.29 -27.93
CA GLU A 246 54.56 -25.47 -27.96
C GLU A 246 55.61 -25.21 -29.05
#